data_AF-A0A931G6Q8-F1
#
_entry.id   AF-A0A931G6Q8-F1
#
_cell.length_a   1.000
_cell.length_b   1.000
_cell.length_c   1.000
_cell.angle_alpha   90.00
_cell.angle_beta   90.00
_cell.angle_gamma   90.00
#
_symmetry.space_group_name_H-M   'P 1'
#
loop_
_entity.id
_entity.type
_entity.pdbx_description
1 polymer ?
#
loop_
_entity_poly.entity_id
_entity_poly.type
_entity_poly.pdbx_seq_one_letter_code
_entity_poly.pdbx_strand_id
1 'polypeptide(L)'
;MTDDTHILQPVRFPRHERHGLFMGLQWYQLSLVALGMLVAALASATGGPLAFILTGPVWVGLLLFGVLHYARIPYPVWALTASVFFLRSVLNETRYLARPEQPQKVGTMALPGGLGSLELFKTTNGEGFILDRSGNEAMVSLRCTTTSFALMDSDDKAYAVQSWSRVQAAMASRPAVARIAIQDYTVPYPSSALRAYYERAVPPERIADAQWGDLSYLDLIAAAGSSMSHEIIMTIVLDTAKARHRIKDAGGAMAGLEHVLRSEAEAFSTGLKTHGVTVTEWLSDTAITAVLRGSFDPAAVAKWAAATGGGKGSTPVSPGPMATDEHWTYLRTDSGFHQTFWVAEWPRQQVYPGFLQPLIYVGEFRHTISQVIRTVPTDQALRDIRSAQEAHDTRRRINARLDRPLTREQRAEEEEVAEREEEIIAGHGDVRPAAYVTITADTLDELSRCRQELESAAAGAFVELRLMAGQQWPAFIAGALPLGRGLK
;
A
#
# COMPACT_ATOMS: atom_id res chain seq x y z
N MET A 1 -13.17 21.23 25.39
CA MET A 1 -13.32 21.55 23.96
C MET A 1 -12.84 22.97 23.80
N THR A 2 -11.57 23.14 23.47
CA THR A 2 -10.94 24.44 23.21
C THR A 2 -11.27 24.90 21.78
N ASP A 3 -11.41 26.21 21.56
CA ASP A 3 -11.82 26.84 20.29
C ASP A 3 -10.92 26.50 19.07
N ASP A 4 -9.77 25.84 19.28
CA ASP A 4 -8.83 25.47 18.22
C ASP A 4 -9.26 24.26 17.37
N THR A 5 -10.33 23.54 17.72
CA THR A 5 -10.74 22.31 17.00
C THR A 5 -11.25 22.52 15.57
N HIS A 6 -11.51 23.76 15.14
CA HIS A 6 -12.04 24.05 13.80
C HIS A 6 -10.97 24.45 12.79
N ILE A 7 -9.76 24.81 13.23
CA ILE A 7 -8.72 25.29 12.33
C ILE A 7 -7.93 24.09 11.78
N LEU A 8 -7.80 24.02 10.45
CA LEU A 8 -6.93 23.04 9.80
C LEU A 8 -5.49 23.26 10.28
N GLN A 9 -4.98 22.33 11.10
CA GLN A 9 -3.62 22.41 11.62
C GLN A 9 -2.63 21.67 10.71
N PRO A 10 -1.41 22.19 10.55
CA PRO A 10 -0.39 21.49 9.81
C PRO A 10 0.12 20.30 10.64
N VAL A 11 0.29 19.16 10.00
CA VAL A 11 0.69 17.91 10.64
C VAL A 11 2.17 17.65 10.39
N ARG A 12 2.86 17.11 11.39
CA ARG A 12 4.22 16.60 11.27
C ARG A 12 4.18 15.08 11.28
N PHE A 13 4.88 14.46 10.34
CA PHE A 13 5.03 13.01 10.33
C PHE A 13 6.23 12.58 11.17
N PRO A 14 6.09 11.49 11.95
CA PRO A 14 7.23 10.92 12.66
C PRO A 14 8.25 10.42 11.65
N ARG A 15 9.52 10.42 12.06
CA ARG A 15 10.57 9.88 11.20
C ARG A 15 10.45 8.36 11.11
N HIS A 16 10.82 7.80 9.96
CA HIS A 16 10.95 6.35 9.87
C HIS A 16 12.09 5.90 10.80
N GLU A 17 11.73 5.22 11.89
CA GLU A 17 12.68 4.74 12.89
C GLU A 17 13.75 3.85 12.25
N ARG A 18 15.03 4.26 12.37
CA ARG A 18 16.18 3.45 11.95
C ARG A 18 16.88 2.94 13.20
N HIS A 19 16.51 1.75 13.67
CA HIS A 19 17.15 1.13 14.83
C HIS A 19 18.56 0.64 14.51
N GLY A 20 19.56 1.52 14.48
CA GLY A 20 20.97 1.12 14.45
C GLY A 20 21.47 0.83 15.87
N LEU A 21 22.09 -0.33 16.09
CA LEU A 21 22.60 -0.75 17.41
C LEU A 21 23.78 0.11 17.87
N PHE A 22 24.65 0.52 16.94
CA PHE A 22 25.82 1.37 17.22
C PHE A 22 26.16 2.23 16.01
N MET A 23 26.33 3.55 16.18
CA MET A 23 26.62 4.52 15.10
C MET A 23 25.62 4.51 13.91
N GLY A 24 24.40 4.01 14.10
CA GLY A 24 23.42 3.86 13.01
C GLY A 24 23.59 2.57 12.18
N LEU A 25 24.58 1.73 12.49
CA LEU A 25 24.78 0.44 11.86
C LEU A 25 23.94 -0.65 12.53
N GLN A 26 23.38 -1.52 11.72
CA GLN A 26 22.66 -2.72 12.13
C GLN A 26 23.63 -3.81 12.62
N TRP A 27 23.12 -4.77 13.41
CA TRP A 27 23.94 -5.86 13.96
C TRP A 27 24.70 -6.65 12.87
N TYR A 28 24.08 -6.85 11.70
CA TYR A 28 24.69 -7.54 10.57
C TYR A 28 25.80 -6.71 9.90
N GLN A 29 25.72 -5.39 9.93
CA GLN A 29 26.80 -4.53 9.44
C GLN A 29 27.97 -4.55 10.41
N LEU A 30 27.68 -4.53 11.72
CA LEU A 30 28.70 -4.65 12.77
C LEU A 30 29.42 -6.00 12.70
N SER A 31 28.71 -7.09 12.43
CA SER A 31 29.34 -8.40 12.26
C SER A 31 30.23 -8.47 11.02
N LEU A 32 29.82 -7.88 9.89
CA LEU A 32 30.66 -7.76 8.70
C LEU A 32 31.91 -6.92 8.95
N VAL A 33 31.77 -5.80 9.67
CA VAL A 33 32.90 -4.94 10.05
C VAL A 33 33.85 -5.67 10.99
N ALA A 34 33.32 -6.36 12.00
CA ALA A 34 34.10 -7.18 12.93
C ALA A 34 34.85 -8.32 12.21
N LEU A 35 34.19 -8.98 11.25
CA LEU A 35 34.80 -10.02 10.43
C LEU A 35 35.93 -9.45 9.57
N GLY A 36 35.73 -8.28 8.95
CA GLY A 36 36.79 -7.58 8.21
C GLY A 36 38.00 -7.27 9.10
N MET A 37 37.78 -6.73 10.29
CA MET A 37 38.86 -6.47 11.26
C MET A 37 39.57 -7.76 11.72
N LEU A 38 38.82 -8.84 11.92
CA LEU A 38 39.37 -10.14 12.30
C LEU A 38 40.29 -10.71 11.20
N VAL A 39 39.85 -10.67 9.95
CA VAL A 39 40.65 -11.12 8.79
C VAL A 39 41.93 -10.29 8.68
N ALA A 40 41.83 -8.97 8.85
CA ALA A 40 42.98 -8.06 8.84
C ALA A 40 43.99 -8.40 9.97
N ALA A 41 43.49 -8.65 11.18
CA ALA A 41 44.31 -9.01 12.33
C ALA A 41 44.99 -10.37 12.16
N LEU A 42 44.27 -11.39 11.68
CA LEU A 42 44.81 -12.72 11.41
C LEU A 42 45.89 -12.68 10.32
N ALA A 43 45.63 -11.98 9.21
CA ALA A 43 46.60 -11.85 8.12
C ALA A 43 47.90 -11.16 8.57
N SER A 44 47.78 -10.13 9.43
CA SER A 44 48.93 -9.46 10.04
C SER A 44 49.70 -10.40 10.98
N ALA A 45 49.00 -11.16 11.81
CA ALA A 45 49.59 -12.03 12.83
C ALA A 45 50.30 -13.26 12.24
N THR A 46 49.75 -13.90 11.20
CA THR A 46 50.29 -15.15 10.65
C THR A 46 51.28 -14.96 9.51
N GLY A 47 51.14 -13.89 8.72
CA GLY A 47 51.90 -13.71 7.47
C GLY A 47 52.65 -12.38 7.36
N GLY A 48 52.65 -11.56 8.42
CA GLY A 48 53.36 -10.28 8.44
C GLY A 48 52.81 -9.22 7.47
N PRO A 49 53.58 -8.16 7.18
CA PRO A 49 53.12 -7.02 6.36
C PRO A 49 52.70 -7.41 4.95
N LEU A 50 53.34 -8.41 4.36
CA LEU A 50 53.10 -8.83 2.98
C LEU A 50 51.75 -9.56 2.84
N ALA A 51 51.40 -10.44 3.79
CA ALA A 51 50.09 -11.09 3.83
C ALA A 51 48.96 -10.10 4.13
N PHE A 52 49.20 -9.09 4.97
CA PHE A 52 48.24 -8.02 5.24
C PHE A 52 47.89 -7.22 3.98
N ILE A 53 48.89 -6.88 3.16
CA ILE A 53 48.69 -6.16 1.90
C ILE A 53 47.98 -7.07 0.88
N LEU A 54 48.39 -8.33 0.75
CA LEU A 54 47.78 -9.28 -0.20
C LEU A 54 46.32 -9.58 0.11
N THR A 55 45.97 -9.72 1.40
CA THR A 55 44.57 -9.90 1.84
C THR A 55 43.80 -8.58 1.95
N GLY A 56 44.47 -7.44 1.72
CA GLY A 56 43.94 -6.09 1.60
C GLY A 56 42.55 -6.01 0.98
N PRO A 57 42.38 -6.47 -0.27
CA PRO A 57 41.10 -6.42 -0.96
C PRO A 57 39.95 -7.12 -0.24
N VAL A 58 40.23 -8.20 0.50
CA VAL A 58 39.20 -8.98 1.20
C VAL A 58 38.72 -8.25 2.44
N TRP A 59 39.62 -7.85 3.34
CA TRP A 59 39.19 -7.20 4.59
C TRP A 59 38.69 -5.77 4.33
N VAL A 60 39.32 -5.01 3.43
CA VAL A 60 38.82 -3.69 3.01
C VAL A 60 37.45 -3.86 2.34
N GLY A 61 37.28 -4.86 1.48
CA GLY A 61 36.01 -5.16 0.83
C GLY A 61 34.89 -5.44 1.84
N LEU A 62 35.15 -6.26 2.87
CA LEU A 62 34.18 -6.55 3.93
C LEU A 62 33.81 -5.30 4.75
N LEU A 63 34.80 -4.48 5.10
CA LEU A 63 34.57 -3.22 5.81
C LEU A 63 33.71 -2.25 4.98
N LEU A 64 34.09 -2.02 3.72
CA LEU A 64 33.35 -1.14 2.82
C LEU A 64 31.95 -1.66 2.53
N PHE A 65 31.79 -2.96 2.34
CA PHE A 65 30.50 -3.59 2.11
C PHE A 65 29.56 -3.45 3.33
N GLY A 66 30.09 -3.52 4.55
CA GLY A 66 29.31 -3.28 5.77
C GLY A 66 28.89 -1.82 5.95
N VAL A 67 29.77 -0.86 5.61
CA VAL A 67 29.61 0.57 5.93
C VAL A 67 28.96 1.38 4.81
N LEU A 68 29.20 1.05 3.54
CA LEU A 68 28.71 1.86 2.45
C LEU A 68 27.20 1.65 2.23
N HIS A 69 26.56 2.69 1.69
CA HIS A 69 25.14 2.71 1.41
C HIS A 69 24.90 3.20 -0.01
N TYR A 70 23.98 2.57 -0.72
CA TYR A 70 23.51 3.02 -2.03
C TYR A 70 22.03 3.39 -1.92
N ALA A 71 21.67 4.61 -2.33
CA ALA A 71 20.30 5.14 -2.21
C ALA A 71 19.71 4.99 -0.78
N ARG A 72 20.54 5.25 0.25
CA ARG A 72 20.19 5.10 1.68
C ARG A 72 19.85 3.67 2.13
N ILE A 73 20.16 2.65 1.33
CA ILE A 73 20.03 1.24 1.68
C ILE A 73 21.44 0.64 1.85
N PRO A 74 21.72 -0.11 2.94
CA PRO A 74 22.99 -0.80 3.11
C PRO A 74 23.27 -1.79 1.98
N TYR A 75 24.51 -1.86 1.48
CA TYR A 75 24.89 -2.85 0.45
C TYR A 75 24.56 -4.31 0.80
N PRO A 76 24.65 -4.80 2.05
CA PRO A 76 24.27 -6.17 2.38
C PRO A 76 22.80 -6.47 2.09
N VAL A 77 21.92 -5.48 2.26
CA VAL A 77 20.49 -5.61 1.97
C VAL A 77 20.28 -5.67 0.45
N TRP A 78 20.97 -4.82 -0.32
CA TRP A 78 20.96 -4.90 -1.78
C TRP A 78 21.45 -6.25 -2.29
N ALA A 79 22.55 -6.77 -1.74
CA ALA A 79 23.08 -8.07 -2.12
C ALA A 79 22.13 -9.20 -1.77
N LEU A 80 21.46 -9.15 -0.61
CA LEU A 80 20.42 -10.11 -0.25
C LEU A 80 19.25 -10.07 -1.25
N THR A 81 18.71 -8.89 -1.53
CA THR A 81 17.62 -8.72 -2.49
C THR A 81 18.02 -9.21 -3.89
N ALA A 82 19.24 -8.89 -4.34
CA ALA A 82 19.77 -9.35 -5.61
C ALA A 82 19.96 -10.87 -5.65
N SER A 83 20.48 -11.46 -4.57
CA SER A 83 20.69 -12.90 -4.46
C SER A 83 19.37 -13.66 -4.44
N VAL A 84 18.38 -13.19 -3.67
CA VAL A 84 17.04 -13.78 -3.61
C VAL A 84 16.35 -13.68 -4.97
N PHE A 85 16.40 -12.52 -5.62
CA PHE A 85 15.82 -12.36 -6.96
C PHE A 85 16.52 -13.26 -7.99
N PHE A 86 17.85 -13.29 -7.99
CA PHE A 86 18.63 -14.13 -8.89
C PHE A 86 18.30 -15.61 -8.70
N LEU A 87 18.23 -16.08 -7.45
CA LEU A 87 17.84 -17.45 -7.13
C LEU A 87 16.42 -17.75 -7.63
N ARG A 88 15.45 -16.87 -7.35
CA ARG A 88 14.07 -17.01 -7.85
C ARG A 88 14.00 -17.03 -9.37
N SER A 89 14.81 -16.21 -10.04
CA SER A 89 14.88 -16.14 -11.50
C SER A 89 15.45 -17.43 -12.09
N VAL A 90 16.52 -17.99 -11.51
CA VAL A 90 17.10 -19.29 -11.92
C VAL A 90 16.11 -20.44 -11.66
N LEU A 91 15.34 -20.38 -10.58
CA LEU A 91 14.28 -21.33 -10.26
C LEU A 91 12.99 -21.14 -11.08
N ASN A 92 12.96 -20.16 -12.00
CA ASN A 92 11.76 -19.76 -12.78
C ASN A 92 10.55 -19.36 -11.93
N GLU A 93 10.75 -18.95 -10.68
CA GLU A 93 9.69 -18.46 -9.79
C GLU A 93 9.28 -16.99 -10.09
N THR A 94 10.04 -16.30 -10.95
CA THR A 94 9.69 -14.95 -11.45
C THR A 94 8.70 -15.01 -12.62
N ARG A 95 8.44 -16.20 -13.16
CA ARG A 95 7.56 -16.42 -14.31
C ARG A 95 6.36 -17.24 -13.92
N TYR A 96 5.19 -16.79 -14.37
CA TYR A 96 3.95 -17.53 -14.25
C TYR A 96 3.25 -17.58 -15.60
N LEU A 97 2.77 -18.78 -15.93
CA LEU A 97 1.94 -19.05 -17.10
C LEU A 97 0.71 -19.80 -16.64
N ALA A 98 -0.47 -19.25 -16.91
CA ALA A 98 -1.72 -19.90 -16.63
C ALA A 98 -1.85 -21.18 -17.46
N ARG A 99 -2.49 -22.20 -16.86
CA ARG A 99 -2.75 -23.49 -17.50
C ARG A 99 -4.26 -23.65 -17.67
N PRO A 100 -4.87 -23.06 -18.72
CA PRO A 100 -6.32 -23.03 -18.87
C PRO A 100 -6.94 -24.41 -19.06
N GLU A 101 -6.18 -25.37 -19.57
CA GLU A 101 -6.63 -26.75 -19.81
C GLU A 101 -6.70 -27.59 -18.52
N GLN A 102 -6.06 -27.15 -17.42
CA GLN A 102 -6.04 -27.92 -16.18
C GLN A 102 -7.30 -27.64 -15.35
N PRO A 103 -7.97 -28.69 -14.84
CA PRO A 103 -9.14 -28.51 -14.00
C PRO A 103 -8.75 -27.80 -12.70
N GLN A 104 -9.46 -26.73 -12.37
CA GLN A 104 -9.27 -25.96 -11.14
C GLN A 104 -10.38 -26.29 -10.15
N LYS A 105 -10.04 -26.25 -8.86
CA LYS A 105 -11.05 -26.39 -7.81
C LYS A 105 -11.95 -25.16 -7.84
N VAL A 106 -13.26 -25.39 -7.86
CA VAL A 106 -14.24 -24.31 -7.79
C VAL A 106 -13.98 -23.48 -6.54
N GLY A 107 -13.95 -22.15 -6.70
CA GLY A 107 -13.66 -21.20 -5.63
C GLY A 107 -12.18 -20.89 -5.41
N THR A 108 -11.24 -21.66 -5.96
CA THR A 108 -9.82 -21.27 -5.92
C THR A 108 -9.49 -20.30 -7.05
N MET A 109 -8.64 -19.31 -6.77
CA MET A 109 -8.19 -18.35 -7.79
C MET A 109 -6.85 -18.77 -8.37
N ALA A 110 -6.75 -18.83 -9.70
CA ALA A 110 -5.51 -19.15 -10.42
C ALA A 110 -4.53 -17.97 -10.42
N LEU A 111 -4.05 -17.60 -9.24
CA LEU A 111 -3.15 -16.47 -9.04
C LEU A 111 -1.68 -16.95 -8.90
N PRO A 112 -0.70 -16.13 -9.32
CA PRO A 112 0.70 -16.53 -9.28
C PRO A 112 1.26 -16.65 -7.85
N GLY A 113 2.20 -17.57 -7.67
CA GLY A 113 2.95 -17.74 -6.42
C GLY A 113 2.06 -18.07 -5.22
N GLY A 114 2.32 -17.42 -4.08
CA GLY A 114 1.60 -17.67 -2.83
C GLY A 114 0.11 -17.31 -2.85
N LEU A 115 -0.36 -16.58 -3.87
CA LEU A 115 -1.77 -16.21 -4.01
C LEU A 115 -2.66 -17.35 -4.55
N GLY A 116 -2.08 -18.40 -5.13
CA GLY A 116 -2.87 -19.53 -5.67
C GLY A 116 -3.64 -20.33 -4.61
N SER A 117 -3.36 -20.09 -3.32
CA SER A 117 -4.08 -20.68 -2.19
C SER A 117 -5.35 -19.91 -1.78
N LEU A 118 -5.59 -18.75 -2.39
CA LEU A 118 -6.73 -17.90 -2.06
C LEU A 118 -8.03 -18.50 -2.60
N GLU A 119 -9.01 -18.59 -1.70
CA GLU A 119 -10.36 -19.07 -2.00
C GLU A 119 -11.33 -17.89 -2.02
N LEU A 120 -12.06 -17.70 -3.11
CA LEU A 120 -13.14 -16.74 -3.24
C LEU A 120 -14.46 -17.41 -2.85
N PHE A 121 -15.14 -16.82 -1.87
CA PHE A 121 -16.45 -17.25 -1.40
C PHE A 121 -17.51 -16.20 -1.68
N LYS A 122 -18.74 -16.68 -1.86
CA LYS A 122 -19.93 -15.86 -2.01
C LYS A 122 -20.79 -16.01 -0.76
N THR A 123 -21.19 -14.89 -0.17
CA THR A 123 -22.10 -14.84 0.97
C THR A 123 -23.52 -15.20 0.54
N THR A 124 -24.40 -15.45 1.52
CA THR A 124 -25.82 -15.72 1.26
C THR A 124 -26.53 -14.55 0.55
N ASN A 125 -26.05 -13.32 0.76
CA ASN A 125 -26.59 -12.10 0.16
C ASN A 125 -25.97 -11.76 -1.21
N GLY A 126 -25.02 -12.57 -1.68
CA GLY A 126 -24.37 -12.40 -2.98
C GLY A 126 -23.08 -11.56 -2.97
N GLU A 127 -22.61 -11.15 -1.79
CA GLU A 127 -21.35 -10.41 -1.59
C GLU A 127 -20.15 -11.37 -1.69
N GLY A 128 -18.98 -10.88 -2.08
CA GLY A 128 -17.78 -11.70 -2.22
C GLY A 128 -16.77 -11.45 -1.10
N PHE A 129 -16.08 -12.49 -0.62
CA PHE A 129 -14.92 -12.33 0.25
C PHE A 129 -13.85 -13.37 -0.06
N ILE A 130 -12.60 -13.03 0.24
CA ILE A 130 -11.45 -13.90 -0.03
C ILE A 130 -10.95 -14.49 1.29
N LEU A 131 -10.69 -15.78 1.31
CA LEU A 131 -10.14 -16.50 2.44
C LEU A 131 -8.72 -17.00 2.13
N ASP A 132 -7.78 -16.63 2.99
CA ASP A 132 -6.44 -17.20 3.05
C ASP A 132 -6.33 -18.12 4.27
N ARG A 133 -6.47 -19.42 4.05
CA ARG A 133 -6.33 -20.43 5.10
C ARG A 133 -4.89 -20.55 5.61
N SER A 134 -3.89 -20.23 4.78
CA SER A 134 -2.48 -20.35 5.15
C SER A 134 -2.05 -19.20 6.07
N GLY A 135 -2.56 -18.01 5.81
CA GLY A 135 -2.33 -16.80 6.61
C GLY A 135 -3.32 -16.58 7.75
N ASN A 136 -4.38 -17.39 7.86
CA ASN A 136 -5.52 -17.16 8.75
C ASN A 136 -6.20 -15.79 8.51
N GLU A 137 -6.29 -15.33 7.27
CA GLU A 137 -6.84 -14.02 6.92
C GLU A 137 -8.12 -14.16 6.10
N ALA A 138 -9.11 -13.31 6.37
CA ALA A 138 -10.29 -13.13 5.52
C ALA A 138 -10.37 -11.67 5.07
N MET A 139 -10.64 -11.42 3.79
CA MET A 139 -10.58 -10.11 3.16
C MET A 139 -11.93 -9.73 2.57
N VAL A 140 -12.39 -8.53 2.88
CA VAL A 140 -13.65 -7.95 2.39
C VAL A 140 -13.32 -6.64 1.69
N SER A 141 -13.71 -6.51 0.41
CA SER A 141 -13.47 -5.31 -0.39
C SER A 141 -14.77 -4.52 -0.56
N LEU A 142 -14.72 -3.25 -0.18
CA LEU A 142 -15.84 -2.31 -0.19
C LEU A 142 -15.54 -1.19 -1.19
N ARG A 143 -16.48 -0.92 -2.09
CA ARG A 143 -16.43 0.26 -2.95
C ARG A 143 -16.92 1.47 -2.18
N CYS A 144 -16.16 2.55 -2.21
CA CYS A 144 -16.45 3.76 -1.48
C CYS A 144 -16.55 4.96 -2.42
N THR A 145 -17.41 5.90 -2.08
CA THR A 145 -17.45 7.23 -2.69
C THR A 145 -17.31 8.29 -1.62
N THR A 146 -16.69 9.41 -1.98
CA THR A 146 -16.47 10.55 -1.10
C THR A 146 -16.69 11.84 -1.86
N THR A 147 -17.03 12.91 -1.15
CA THR A 147 -16.96 14.26 -1.70
C THR A 147 -15.48 14.66 -1.89
N SER A 148 -15.21 15.53 -2.86
CA SER A 148 -13.84 15.93 -3.17
C SER A 148 -13.25 16.75 -2.01
N PHE A 149 -12.29 16.16 -1.30
CA PHE A 149 -11.57 16.82 -0.20
C PHE A 149 -10.93 18.14 -0.63
N ALA A 150 -10.53 18.26 -1.90
CA ALA A 150 -9.92 19.48 -2.43
C ALA A 150 -10.88 20.70 -2.38
N LEU A 151 -12.17 20.44 -2.64
CA LEU A 151 -13.21 21.46 -2.76
C LEU A 151 -13.86 21.85 -1.42
N MET A 152 -13.54 21.13 -0.34
CA MET A 152 -14.01 21.45 1.00
C MET A 152 -13.36 22.74 1.52
N ASP A 153 -14.09 23.44 2.39
CA ASP A 153 -13.51 24.54 3.17
C ASP A 153 -12.52 24.01 4.23
N SER A 154 -11.81 24.91 4.90
CA SER A 154 -10.78 24.53 5.87
C SER A 154 -11.36 23.81 7.10
N ASP A 155 -12.57 24.15 7.51
CA ASP A 155 -13.21 23.63 8.72
C ASP A 155 -13.74 22.20 8.45
N ASP A 156 -14.35 21.98 7.28
CA ASP A 156 -14.76 20.67 6.79
C ASP A 156 -13.55 19.76 6.58
N LYS A 157 -12.42 20.29 6.07
CA LYS A 157 -11.16 19.54 5.96
C LYS A 157 -10.65 19.10 7.33
N ALA A 158 -10.64 19.99 8.32
CA ALA A 158 -10.22 19.67 9.68
C ALA A 158 -11.14 18.60 10.30
N TYR A 159 -12.45 18.76 10.13
CA TYR A 159 -13.45 17.81 10.60
C TYR A 159 -13.28 16.43 9.95
N ALA A 160 -13.05 16.37 8.63
CA ALA A 160 -12.84 15.12 7.89
C ALA A 160 -11.58 14.37 8.37
N VAL A 161 -10.50 15.09 8.66
CA VAL A 161 -9.26 14.50 9.19
C VAL A 161 -9.46 13.94 10.60
N GLN A 162 -10.08 14.71 11.49
CA GLN A 162 -10.38 14.26 12.85
C GLN A 162 -11.32 13.04 12.83
N SER A 163 -12.31 13.09 11.95
CA SER A 163 -13.25 12.01 11.67
C SER A 163 -12.54 10.74 11.24
N TRP A 164 -11.60 10.83 10.30
CA TRP A 164 -10.79 9.69 9.86
C TRP A 164 -9.90 9.11 10.97
N SER A 165 -9.35 9.95 11.86
CA SER A 165 -8.62 9.51 13.05
C SER A 165 -9.50 8.66 13.99
N ARG A 166 -10.77 9.05 14.19
CA ARG A 166 -11.73 8.29 15.01
C ARG A 166 -12.04 6.91 14.42
N VAL A 167 -12.14 6.79 13.10
CA VAL A 167 -12.31 5.48 12.42
C VAL A 167 -11.13 4.57 12.73
N GLN A 168 -9.90 5.07 12.58
CA GLN A 168 -8.69 4.30 12.85
C GLN A 168 -8.58 3.87 14.32
N ALA A 169 -8.90 4.76 15.27
CA ALA A 169 -8.94 4.43 16.69
C ALA A 169 -10.00 3.36 17.01
N ALA A 170 -11.19 3.47 16.42
CA ALA A 170 -12.24 2.47 16.54
C ALA A 170 -11.83 1.12 15.95
N MET A 171 -10.99 1.09 14.91
CA MET A 171 -10.44 -0.16 14.39
C MET A 171 -9.35 -0.76 15.27
N ALA A 172 -8.46 0.08 15.83
CA ALA A 172 -7.37 -0.39 16.69
C ALA A 172 -7.90 -1.08 17.96
N SER A 173 -9.09 -0.69 18.42
CA SER A 173 -9.77 -1.36 19.54
C SER A 173 -10.42 -2.70 19.17
N ARG A 174 -10.43 -3.09 17.89
CA ARG A 174 -11.06 -4.33 17.39
C ARG A 174 -9.98 -5.37 17.07
N PRO A 175 -9.69 -6.31 17.99
CA PRO A 175 -8.52 -7.20 17.87
C PRO A 175 -8.59 -8.16 16.67
N ALA A 176 -9.77 -8.40 16.13
CA ALA A 176 -9.97 -9.23 14.95
C ALA A 176 -9.60 -8.54 13.63
N VAL A 177 -9.62 -7.19 13.58
CA VAL A 177 -9.23 -6.44 12.38
C VAL A 177 -7.70 -6.33 12.38
N ALA A 178 -7.05 -7.04 11.45
CA ALA A 178 -5.60 -7.03 11.32
C ALA A 178 -5.11 -5.78 10.56
N ARG A 179 -5.80 -5.44 9.47
CA ARG A 179 -5.42 -4.32 8.59
C ARG A 179 -6.64 -3.74 7.89
N ILE A 180 -6.51 -2.50 7.46
CA ILE A 180 -7.32 -1.95 6.38
C ILE A 180 -6.40 -1.45 5.28
N ALA A 181 -6.75 -1.72 4.03
CA ALA A 181 -6.11 -1.13 2.88
C ALA A 181 -7.07 -0.21 2.14
N ILE A 182 -6.61 0.99 1.84
CA ILE A 182 -7.32 1.97 1.04
C ILE A 182 -6.58 2.03 -0.28
N GLN A 183 -7.31 1.83 -1.37
CA GLN A 183 -6.75 1.92 -2.71
C GLN A 183 -7.55 2.94 -3.49
N ASP A 184 -6.85 3.95 -3.99
CA ASP A 184 -7.35 4.83 -5.02
C ASP A 184 -6.64 4.46 -6.31
N TYR A 185 -7.37 3.94 -7.28
CA TYR A 185 -6.82 3.62 -8.59
C TYR A 185 -7.53 4.39 -9.68
N THR A 186 -6.72 4.84 -10.64
CA THR A 186 -7.25 5.50 -11.82
C THR A 186 -7.81 4.48 -12.80
N VAL A 187 -9.03 4.75 -13.23
CA VAL A 187 -9.74 4.01 -14.27
C VAL A 187 -9.82 4.92 -15.49
N PRO A 188 -9.32 4.48 -16.66
CA PRO A 188 -9.52 5.24 -17.89
C PRO A 188 -11.01 5.28 -18.18
N TYR A 189 -11.56 6.48 -18.23
CA TYR A 189 -12.96 6.75 -18.53
C TYR A 189 -13.04 7.23 -19.98
N PRO A 190 -13.37 6.35 -20.94
CA PRO A 190 -13.38 6.71 -22.35
C PRO A 190 -14.51 7.71 -22.64
N SER A 191 -14.32 8.62 -23.60
CA SER A 191 -15.36 9.54 -24.07
C SER A 191 -16.64 8.83 -24.54
N SER A 192 -16.54 7.58 -25.01
CA SER A 192 -17.70 6.75 -25.34
C SER A 192 -18.60 6.46 -24.13
N ALA A 193 -18.03 6.32 -22.93
CA ALA A 193 -18.80 6.14 -21.71
C ALA A 193 -19.49 7.44 -21.27
N LEU A 194 -18.85 8.59 -21.45
CA LEU A 194 -19.48 9.91 -21.24
C LEU A 194 -20.65 10.12 -22.22
N ARG A 195 -20.44 9.76 -23.49
CA ARG A 195 -21.49 9.82 -24.52
C ARG A 195 -22.66 8.91 -24.18
N ALA A 196 -22.42 7.66 -23.81
CA ALA A 196 -23.47 6.71 -23.43
C ALA A 196 -24.20 7.12 -22.14
N TYR A 197 -23.55 7.80 -21.20
CA TYR A 197 -24.22 8.41 -20.06
C TYR A 197 -25.14 9.56 -20.51
N TYR A 198 -24.61 10.46 -21.33
CA TYR A 198 -25.37 11.59 -21.87
C TYR A 198 -26.61 11.12 -22.65
N GLU A 199 -26.46 10.17 -23.56
CA GLU A 199 -27.56 9.58 -24.34
C GLU A 199 -28.65 8.95 -23.45
N ARG A 200 -28.30 8.40 -22.27
CA ARG A 200 -29.26 7.89 -21.27
C ARG A 200 -29.90 8.99 -20.42
N ALA A 201 -29.15 10.04 -20.11
CA ALA A 201 -29.60 11.15 -19.26
C ALA A 201 -30.46 12.16 -20.02
N VAL A 202 -30.53 12.08 -21.36
CA VAL A 202 -31.37 12.91 -22.22
C VAL A 202 -32.85 12.44 -22.12
N PRO A 203 -33.75 13.21 -21.47
CA PRO A 203 -35.18 12.95 -21.48
C PRO A 203 -35.79 13.01 -22.90
N PRO A 204 -36.82 12.20 -23.18
CA PRO A 204 -37.47 12.11 -24.49
C PRO A 204 -38.32 13.34 -24.88
N GLU A 205 -38.78 14.14 -23.92
CA GLU A 205 -39.63 15.32 -24.15
C GLU A 205 -38.82 16.63 -24.06
N ARG A 206 -37.88 16.86 -24.99
CA ARG A 206 -37.03 18.06 -24.96
C ARG A 206 -37.40 19.08 -26.05
N ILE A 207 -37.34 20.37 -25.69
CA ILE A 207 -37.64 21.52 -26.55
C ILE A 207 -36.59 21.61 -27.67
N ALA A 208 -37.02 21.87 -28.91
CA ALA A 208 -36.17 21.89 -30.11
C ALA A 208 -34.96 22.86 -30.03
N ASP A 209 -35.06 23.92 -29.24
CA ASP A 209 -33.98 24.92 -29.05
C ASP A 209 -32.81 24.43 -28.17
N ALA A 210 -32.90 23.25 -27.55
CA ALA A 210 -31.80 22.65 -26.78
C ALA A 210 -30.67 22.07 -27.67
N GLN A 211 -30.86 22.00 -28.99
CA GLN A 211 -29.94 21.36 -29.93
C GLN A 211 -28.52 21.94 -29.96
N TRP A 212 -28.33 23.24 -29.76
CA TRP A 212 -27.00 23.86 -29.80
C TRP A 212 -26.14 23.50 -28.57
N GLY A 213 -26.76 23.45 -27.39
CA GLY A 213 -26.09 23.02 -26.15
C GLY A 213 -25.67 21.55 -26.22
N ASP A 214 -26.51 20.71 -26.83
CA ASP A 214 -26.25 19.30 -27.03
C ASP A 214 -25.07 19.05 -27.98
N LEU A 215 -25.04 19.75 -29.13
CA LEU A 215 -23.91 19.69 -30.07
C LEU A 215 -22.62 20.19 -29.42
N SER A 216 -22.67 21.32 -28.70
CA SER A 216 -21.50 21.87 -28.01
C SER A 216 -20.98 20.93 -26.91
N TYR A 217 -21.88 20.26 -26.19
CA TYR A 217 -21.51 19.30 -25.15
C TYR A 217 -20.94 18.01 -25.75
N LEU A 218 -21.52 17.51 -26.84
CA LEU A 218 -21.01 16.34 -27.56
C LEU A 218 -19.65 16.63 -28.23
N ASP A 219 -19.46 17.83 -28.78
CA ASP A 219 -18.16 18.29 -29.29
C ASP A 219 -17.12 18.36 -28.16
N LEU A 220 -17.52 18.81 -26.97
CA LEU A 220 -16.65 18.81 -25.79
C LEU A 220 -16.30 17.39 -25.33
N ILE A 221 -17.26 16.46 -25.30
CA ILE A 221 -16.99 15.04 -25.00
C ILE A 221 -16.05 14.43 -26.05
N ALA A 222 -16.24 14.76 -27.32
CA ALA A 222 -15.39 14.27 -28.40
C ALA A 222 -13.97 14.85 -28.32
N ALA A 223 -13.84 16.13 -27.97
CA ALA A 223 -12.56 16.81 -27.81
C ALA A 223 -11.81 16.44 -26.53
N ALA A 224 -12.51 16.10 -25.45
CA ALA A 224 -11.93 15.78 -24.14
C ALA A 224 -11.15 14.44 -24.12
N GLY A 225 -11.29 13.60 -25.14
CA GLY A 225 -10.57 12.31 -25.21
C GLY A 225 -10.93 11.36 -24.07
N SER A 226 -9.96 10.65 -23.51
CA SER A 226 -10.13 9.82 -22.32
C SER A 226 -9.82 10.62 -21.06
N SER A 227 -10.75 10.67 -20.11
CA SER A 227 -10.50 11.25 -18.79
C SER A 227 -10.08 10.15 -17.82
N MET A 228 -9.31 10.49 -16.78
CA MET A 228 -9.02 9.58 -15.68
C MET A 228 -10.05 9.78 -14.57
N SER A 229 -10.74 8.70 -14.21
CA SER A 229 -11.63 8.67 -13.05
C SER A 229 -10.95 7.95 -11.89
N HIS A 230 -11.33 8.30 -10.67
CA HIS A 230 -10.80 7.71 -9.45
C HIS A 230 -11.85 6.80 -8.84
N GLU A 231 -11.44 5.56 -8.56
CA GLU A 231 -12.28 4.61 -7.85
C GLU A 231 -11.59 4.20 -6.54
N ILE A 232 -12.32 4.32 -5.45
CA ILE A 232 -11.83 3.99 -4.12
C ILE A 232 -12.36 2.62 -3.70
N ILE A 233 -11.44 1.70 -3.47
CA ILE A 233 -11.72 0.42 -2.84
C ILE A 233 -11.06 0.40 -1.46
N MET A 234 -11.85 0.06 -0.45
CA MET A 234 -11.35 -0.19 0.89
C MET A 234 -11.47 -1.67 1.23
N THR A 235 -10.34 -2.30 1.55
CA THR A 235 -10.29 -3.72 1.92
C THR A 235 -10.04 -3.87 3.42
N ILE A 236 -10.95 -4.56 4.11
CA ILE A 236 -10.82 -4.93 5.52
C ILE A 236 -10.21 -6.34 5.58
N VAL A 237 -9.14 -6.50 6.34
CA VAL A 237 -8.49 -7.79 6.57
C VAL A 237 -8.73 -8.23 8.01
N LEU A 238 -9.43 -9.35 8.17
CA LEU A 238 -9.73 -9.98 9.45
C LEU A 238 -8.74 -11.11 9.74
N ASP A 239 -8.20 -11.15 10.94
CA ASP A 239 -7.48 -12.31 11.48
C ASP A 239 -8.49 -13.33 12.01
N THR A 240 -8.69 -14.42 11.26
CA THR A 240 -9.61 -15.50 11.59
C THR A 240 -9.20 -16.28 12.83
N ALA A 241 -7.90 -16.31 13.17
CA ALA A 241 -7.41 -16.98 14.38
C ALA A 241 -7.79 -16.17 15.62
N LYS A 242 -7.66 -14.84 15.57
CA LYS A 242 -8.12 -13.93 16.64
C LYS A 242 -9.64 -13.86 16.74
N ALA A 243 -10.35 -13.97 15.61
CA ALA A 243 -11.82 -13.97 15.57
C ALA A 243 -12.45 -15.33 15.94
N ARG A 244 -11.65 -16.37 16.22
CA ARG A 244 -12.11 -17.77 16.37
C ARG A 244 -13.28 -17.95 17.34
N HIS A 245 -13.26 -17.29 18.50
CA HIS A 245 -14.35 -17.37 19.48
C HIS A 245 -15.65 -16.78 18.93
N ARG A 246 -15.59 -15.57 18.36
CA ARG A 246 -16.77 -14.93 17.72
C ARG A 246 -17.32 -15.75 16.56
N ILE A 247 -16.44 -16.35 15.75
CA ILE A 247 -16.85 -17.23 14.64
C ILE A 247 -17.57 -18.47 15.19
N LYS A 248 -17.06 -19.07 16.27
CA LYS A 248 -17.68 -20.23 16.91
C LYS A 248 -19.04 -19.89 17.52
N ASP A 249 -19.14 -18.76 18.21
CA ASP A 249 -20.38 -18.31 18.88
C ASP A 249 -21.46 -17.95 17.86
N ALA A 250 -21.07 -17.48 16.66
CA ALA A 250 -21.96 -17.19 15.54
C ALA A 250 -22.40 -18.44 14.73
N GLY A 251 -22.21 -19.65 15.26
CA GLY A 251 -22.62 -20.91 14.63
C GLY A 251 -21.48 -21.72 13.98
N GLY A 252 -20.24 -21.20 13.99
CA GLY A 252 -19.07 -21.89 13.48
C GLY A 252 -19.04 -22.05 11.95
N ALA A 253 -17.99 -22.73 11.47
CA ALA A 253 -17.74 -22.97 10.06
C ALA A 253 -17.78 -21.66 9.22
N MET A 254 -18.25 -21.75 7.97
CA MET A 254 -18.32 -20.61 7.06
C MET A 254 -19.44 -19.63 7.40
N ALA A 255 -20.56 -20.10 7.96
CA ALA A 255 -21.69 -19.25 8.32
C ALA A 255 -21.32 -18.27 9.46
N GLY A 256 -20.59 -18.77 10.47
CA GLY A 256 -20.07 -17.92 11.55
C GLY A 256 -19.04 -16.90 11.06
N LEU A 257 -18.19 -17.29 10.10
CA LEU A 257 -17.23 -16.37 9.48
C LEU A 257 -17.95 -15.27 8.68
N GLU A 258 -18.94 -15.63 7.85
CA GLU A 258 -19.77 -14.67 7.12
C GLU A 258 -20.44 -13.68 8.07
N HIS A 259 -21.02 -14.17 9.18
CA HIS A 259 -21.66 -13.31 10.17
C HIS A 259 -20.68 -12.31 10.80
N VAL A 260 -19.47 -12.75 11.17
CA VAL A 260 -18.44 -11.86 11.72
C VAL A 260 -18.00 -10.84 10.68
N LEU A 261 -17.71 -11.27 9.44
CA LEU A 261 -17.29 -10.36 8.37
C LEU A 261 -18.35 -9.30 8.08
N ARG A 262 -19.63 -9.69 8.01
CA ARG A 262 -20.74 -8.74 7.83
C ARG A 262 -20.84 -7.76 8.99
N SER A 263 -20.76 -8.24 10.23
CA SER A 263 -20.77 -7.38 11.41
C SER A 263 -19.63 -6.35 11.39
N GLU A 264 -18.43 -6.75 10.96
CA GLU A 264 -17.29 -5.83 10.83
C GLU A 264 -17.47 -4.85 9.67
N ALA A 265 -17.94 -5.31 8.51
CA ALA A 265 -18.22 -4.46 7.34
C ALA A 265 -19.32 -3.42 7.62
N GLU A 266 -20.39 -3.80 8.31
CA GLU A 266 -21.49 -2.91 8.69
C GLU A 266 -21.04 -1.86 9.72
N ALA A 267 -20.28 -2.28 10.75
CA ALA A 267 -19.72 -1.36 11.74
C ALA A 267 -18.78 -0.35 11.06
N PHE A 268 -17.98 -0.82 10.11
CA PHE A 268 -17.05 0.01 9.36
C PHE A 268 -17.78 0.99 8.42
N SER A 269 -18.78 0.51 7.68
CA SER A 269 -19.64 1.33 6.81
C SER A 269 -20.37 2.41 7.60
N THR A 270 -20.89 2.07 8.78
CA THR A 270 -21.56 3.02 9.69
C THR A 270 -20.59 4.11 10.15
N GLY A 271 -19.38 3.71 10.55
CA GLY A 271 -18.32 4.65 10.92
C GLY A 271 -17.99 5.60 9.76
N LEU A 272 -17.65 5.06 8.58
CA LEU A 272 -17.33 5.85 7.39
C LEU A 272 -18.43 6.85 7.02
N LYS A 273 -19.70 6.44 7.12
CA LYS A 273 -20.85 7.28 6.77
C LYS A 273 -20.95 8.53 7.65
N THR A 274 -20.64 8.40 8.95
CA THR A 274 -20.58 9.55 9.88
C THR A 274 -19.48 10.56 9.49
N HIS A 275 -18.55 10.17 8.61
CA HIS A 275 -17.34 10.89 8.27
C HIS A 275 -17.29 11.31 6.79
N GLY A 276 -18.43 11.34 6.10
CA GLY A 276 -18.55 11.82 4.71
C GLY A 276 -18.15 10.81 3.63
N VAL A 277 -17.81 9.57 4.01
CA VAL A 277 -17.49 8.48 3.08
C VAL A 277 -18.65 7.50 3.02
N THR A 278 -19.19 7.26 1.84
CA THR A 278 -20.30 6.32 1.65
C THR A 278 -19.79 5.02 1.06
N VAL A 279 -20.06 3.89 1.72
CA VAL A 279 -19.86 2.56 1.13
C VAL A 279 -21.02 2.30 0.15
N THR A 280 -20.71 2.24 -1.13
CA THR A 280 -21.70 2.02 -2.20
C THR A 280 -22.00 0.56 -2.43
N GLU A 281 -20.98 -0.30 -2.30
CA GLU A 281 -21.09 -1.73 -2.59
C GLU A 281 -20.10 -2.53 -1.75
N TRP A 282 -20.54 -3.64 -1.14
CA TRP A 282 -19.63 -4.74 -0.82
C TRP A 282 -19.46 -5.57 -2.09
N LEU A 283 -18.25 -5.53 -2.67
CA LEU A 283 -17.99 -6.13 -3.96
C LEU A 283 -18.40 -7.60 -4.00
N SER A 284 -19.21 -7.94 -5.00
CA SER A 284 -19.56 -9.32 -5.33
C SER A 284 -18.35 -10.13 -5.82
N ASP A 285 -18.51 -11.45 -5.93
CA ASP A 285 -17.50 -12.34 -6.48
C ASP A 285 -17.06 -11.90 -7.90
N THR A 286 -18.02 -11.55 -8.75
CA THR A 286 -17.74 -11.06 -10.11
C THR A 286 -17.04 -9.70 -10.11
N ALA A 287 -17.43 -8.78 -9.22
CA ALA A 287 -16.78 -7.47 -9.12
C ALA A 287 -15.33 -7.59 -8.64
N ILE A 288 -15.06 -8.41 -7.62
CA ILE A 288 -13.71 -8.67 -7.12
C ILE A 288 -12.83 -9.28 -8.21
N THR A 289 -13.32 -10.29 -8.93
CA THR A 289 -12.57 -10.90 -10.03
C THR A 289 -12.29 -9.93 -11.18
N ALA A 290 -13.23 -9.04 -11.50
CA ALA A 290 -13.04 -8.00 -12.51
C ALA A 290 -11.97 -6.99 -12.10
N VAL A 291 -11.95 -6.55 -10.83
CA VAL A 291 -10.90 -5.63 -10.32
C VAL A 291 -9.54 -6.32 -10.34
N LEU A 292 -9.44 -7.56 -9.83
CA LEU A 292 -8.19 -8.34 -9.84
C LEU A 292 -7.65 -8.50 -11.26
N ARG A 293 -8.51 -8.97 -12.19
CA ARG A 293 -8.13 -9.14 -13.58
C ARG A 293 -7.76 -7.81 -14.23
N GLY A 294 -8.47 -6.73 -13.90
CA GLY A 294 -8.17 -5.39 -14.41
C GLY A 294 -6.83 -4.85 -13.94
N SER A 295 -6.34 -5.24 -12.75
CA SER A 295 -4.98 -4.92 -12.30
C SER A 295 -3.91 -5.65 -13.13
N PHE A 296 -4.17 -6.90 -13.55
CA PHE A 296 -3.23 -7.69 -14.35
C PHE A 296 -3.29 -7.43 -15.87
N ASP A 297 -4.48 -7.14 -16.40
CA ASP A 297 -4.74 -6.90 -17.83
C ASP A 297 -5.44 -5.56 -18.03
N PRO A 298 -4.66 -4.46 -18.07
CA PRO A 298 -5.21 -3.12 -18.27
C PRO A 298 -6.02 -2.94 -19.55
N ALA A 299 -5.65 -3.60 -20.64
CA ALA A 299 -6.34 -3.48 -21.91
C ALA A 299 -7.73 -4.13 -21.88
N ALA A 300 -7.95 -5.14 -21.03
CA ALA A 300 -9.28 -5.75 -20.85
C ALA A 300 -10.29 -4.80 -20.19
N VAL A 301 -9.85 -3.92 -19.28
CA VAL A 301 -10.73 -2.97 -18.58
C VAL A 301 -11.43 -2.05 -19.58
N ALA A 302 -10.69 -1.48 -20.53
CA ALA A 302 -11.24 -0.62 -21.57
C ALA A 302 -12.27 -1.36 -22.46
N LYS A 303 -12.00 -2.63 -22.77
CA LYS A 303 -12.91 -3.47 -23.57
C LYS A 303 -14.21 -3.77 -22.82
N TRP A 304 -14.13 -4.07 -21.53
CA TRP A 304 -15.33 -4.30 -20.72
C TRP A 304 -16.15 -3.05 -20.54
N ALA A 305 -15.52 -1.89 -20.26
CA ALA A 305 -16.20 -0.61 -20.14
C ALA A 305 -16.96 -0.26 -21.43
N ALA A 306 -16.38 -0.53 -22.60
CA ALA A 306 -17.05 -0.36 -23.88
C ALA A 306 -18.25 -1.34 -24.08
N ALA A 307 -18.15 -2.56 -23.54
CA ALA A 307 -19.17 -3.60 -23.67
C ALA A 307 -20.34 -3.45 -22.67
N THR A 308 -20.11 -2.95 -21.46
CA THR A 308 -21.13 -2.80 -20.39
C THR A 308 -22.03 -1.57 -20.54
N GLY A 309 -21.76 -0.67 -21.49
CA GLY A 309 -22.65 0.45 -21.85
C GLY A 309 -24.10 0.04 -22.18
N GLY A 310 -24.37 -1.25 -22.41
CA GLY A 310 -25.69 -1.83 -22.67
C GLY A 310 -26.40 -2.51 -21.48
N GLY A 311 -25.97 -2.32 -20.22
CA GLY A 311 -26.73 -2.79 -19.04
C GLY A 311 -26.74 -4.30 -18.81
N LYS A 312 -25.85 -5.07 -19.44
CA LYS A 312 -25.67 -6.50 -19.12
C LYS A 312 -24.84 -6.66 -17.85
N GLY A 313 -25.31 -7.51 -16.95
CA GLY A 313 -24.61 -7.86 -15.71
C GLY A 313 -23.19 -8.37 -15.96
N SER A 314 -22.31 -8.17 -14.97
CA SER A 314 -20.88 -8.54 -15.05
C SER A 314 -20.73 -10.02 -15.38
N THR A 315 -20.15 -10.33 -16.55
CA THR A 315 -19.79 -11.69 -16.93
C THR A 315 -18.70 -12.19 -15.98
N PRO A 316 -18.80 -13.42 -15.41
CA PRO A 316 -17.72 -13.98 -14.61
C PRO A 316 -16.41 -13.99 -15.41
N VAL A 317 -15.36 -13.39 -14.84
CA VAL A 317 -14.03 -13.33 -15.45
C VAL A 317 -13.07 -14.14 -14.58
N SER A 318 -12.11 -14.82 -15.20
CA SER A 318 -11.01 -15.42 -14.45
C SER A 318 -10.20 -14.32 -13.74
N PRO A 319 -9.98 -14.41 -12.41
CA PRO A 319 -9.33 -13.34 -11.65
C PRO A 319 -7.83 -13.22 -11.91
N GLY A 320 -7.19 -14.27 -12.43
CA GLY A 320 -5.74 -14.33 -12.59
C GLY A 320 -5.22 -13.86 -13.97
N PRO A 321 -3.93 -13.52 -14.07
CA PRO A 321 -3.26 -13.25 -15.33
C PRO A 321 -3.10 -14.52 -16.18
N MET A 322 -2.89 -14.37 -17.48
CA MET A 322 -2.45 -15.47 -18.36
C MET A 322 -0.93 -15.66 -18.30
N ALA A 323 -0.19 -14.55 -18.21
CA ALA A 323 1.25 -14.55 -18.07
C ALA A 323 1.71 -13.44 -17.12
N THR A 324 2.75 -13.74 -16.35
CA THR A 324 3.44 -12.75 -15.52
C THR A 324 4.94 -13.01 -15.58
N ASP A 325 5.73 -11.97 -15.82
CA ASP A 325 7.20 -12.01 -15.80
C ASP A 325 7.71 -10.87 -14.90
N GLU A 326 8.29 -11.22 -13.77
CA GLU A 326 8.91 -10.28 -12.83
C GLU A 326 10.34 -9.96 -13.28
N HIS A 327 10.59 -8.71 -13.62
CA HIS A 327 11.92 -8.18 -13.86
C HIS A 327 12.43 -7.42 -12.64
N TRP A 328 13.72 -7.05 -12.66
CA TRP A 328 14.36 -6.37 -11.54
C TRP A 328 13.70 -5.03 -11.20
N THR A 329 13.31 -4.24 -12.21
CA THR A 329 12.77 -2.88 -12.01
C THR A 329 11.31 -2.72 -12.37
N TYR A 330 10.68 -3.73 -12.98
CA TYR A 330 9.28 -3.69 -13.38
C TYR A 330 8.67 -5.09 -13.37
N LEU A 331 7.35 -5.15 -13.40
CA LEU A 331 6.58 -6.37 -13.56
C LEU A 331 5.81 -6.31 -14.88
N ARG A 332 5.87 -7.36 -15.70
CA ARG A 332 5.02 -7.48 -16.89
C ARG A 332 3.89 -8.45 -16.59
N THR A 333 2.64 -8.03 -16.77
CA THR A 333 1.47 -8.90 -16.68
C THR A 333 0.62 -8.70 -17.92
N ASP A 334 0.20 -9.78 -18.57
CA ASP A 334 -0.63 -9.77 -19.79
C ASP A 334 -0.36 -8.58 -20.74
N SER A 335 -1.18 -7.52 -20.69
CA SER A 335 -1.07 -6.35 -21.55
C SER A 335 -0.26 -5.18 -20.97
N GLY A 336 0.08 -5.19 -19.68
CA GLY A 336 0.63 -4.06 -18.95
C GLY A 336 2.06 -4.26 -18.42
N PHE A 337 2.78 -3.14 -18.32
CA PHE A 337 4.04 -3.03 -17.61
C PHE A 337 3.82 -2.18 -16.36
N HIS A 338 4.27 -2.67 -15.21
CA HIS A 338 4.01 -2.09 -13.91
C HIS A 338 5.31 -1.76 -13.18
N GLN A 339 5.32 -0.64 -12.46
CA GLN A 339 6.34 -0.34 -11.46
C GLN A 339 5.68 0.03 -10.14
N THR A 340 6.06 -0.67 -9.07
CA THR A 340 5.60 -0.34 -7.73
C THR A 340 6.71 0.31 -6.91
N PHE A 341 6.37 1.43 -6.30
CA PHE A 341 7.17 2.22 -5.39
C PHE A 341 6.62 2.08 -3.98
N TRP A 342 7.49 2.10 -2.98
CA TRP A 342 7.12 2.28 -1.58
C TRP A 342 7.36 3.72 -1.17
N VAL A 343 6.47 4.26 -0.33
CA VAL A 343 6.65 5.56 0.31
C VAL A 343 7.68 5.40 1.43
N ALA A 344 8.88 5.91 1.18
CA ALA A 344 10.02 5.70 2.05
C ALA A 344 10.09 6.67 3.23
N GLU A 345 9.78 7.92 2.96
CA GLU A 345 9.72 8.98 3.96
C GLU A 345 8.50 9.85 3.64
N TRP A 346 7.68 10.10 4.67
CA TRP A 346 6.61 11.10 4.64
C TRP A 346 7.21 12.51 4.79
N PRO A 347 6.42 13.58 4.53
CA PRO A 347 6.91 14.95 4.60
C PRO A 347 7.62 15.28 5.92
N ARG A 348 8.88 15.73 5.81
CA ARG A 348 9.71 16.11 6.97
C ARG A 348 9.36 17.49 7.54
N GLN A 349 8.75 18.33 6.72
CA GLN A 349 8.23 19.62 7.14
C GLN A 349 6.76 19.47 7.52
N GLN A 350 6.25 20.45 8.27
CA GLN A 350 4.83 20.50 8.57
C GLN A 350 4.04 20.73 7.28
N VAL A 351 3.03 19.89 7.03
CA VAL A 351 2.18 19.95 5.83
C VAL A 351 0.71 19.93 6.23
N TYR A 352 -0.13 20.62 5.46
CA TYR A 352 -1.57 20.54 5.67
C TYR A 352 -2.15 19.24 5.11
N PRO A 353 -3.21 18.71 5.72
CA PRO A 353 -4.00 17.63 5.13
C PRO A 353 -4.41 17.97 3.68
N GLY A 354 -4.24 17.00 2.77
CA GLY A 354 -4.38 17.21 1.33
C GLY A 354 -3.06 17.27 0.55
N PHE A 355 -1.91 17.23 1.22
CA PHE A 355 -0.58 17.25 0.57
C PHE A 355 -0.35 16.11 -0.44
N LEU A 356 -1.13 15.03 -0.41
CA LEU A 356 -1.07 13.93 -1.38
C LEU A 356 -1.78 14.22 -2.71
N GLN A 357 -2.50 15.33 -2.84
CA GLN A 357 -3.19 15.69 -4.08
C GLN A 357 -2.30 15.65 -5.33
N PRO A 358 -1.05 16.16 -5.32
CA PRO A 358 -0.18 16.08 -6.50
C PRO A 358 0.11 14.65 -6.92
N LEU A 359 0.17 13.71 -5.97
CA LEU A 359 0.38 12.29 -6.23
C LEU A 359 -0.91 11.58 -6.67
N ILE A 360 -2.04 11.88 -6.03
CA ILE A 360 -3.34 11.27 -6.34
C ILE A 360 -3.78 11.65 -7.76
N TYR A 361 -3.64 12.91 -8.14
CA TYR A 361 -4.10 13.39 -9.45
C TYR A 361 -2.95 13.52 -10.47
N VAL A 362 -1.91 12.68 -10.34
CA VAL A 362 -0.73 12.78 -11.20
C VAL A 362 -1.00 12.28 -12.62
N GLY A 363 -0.67 13.12 -13.60
CA GLY A 363 -0.60 12.78 -15.02
C GLY A 363 -1.91 12.24 -15.62
N GLU A 364 -1.81 11.77 -16.86
CA GLU A 364 -2.90 11.10 -17.58
C GLU A 364 -2.56 9.62 -17.81
N PHE A 365 -2.04 8.96 -16.78
CA PHE A 365 -1.64 7.54 -16.85
C PHE A 365 -2.21 6.73 -15.70
N ARG A 366 -2.32 5.41 -15.94
CA ARG A 366 -2.91 4.50 -14.97
C ARG A 366 -1.98 4.32 -13.78
N HIS A 367 -2.48 4.60 -12.59
CA HIS A 367 -1.75 4.42 -11.35
C HIS A 367 -2.70 4.08 -10.20
N THR A 368 -2.13 3.52 -9.14
CA THR A 368 -2.84 3.14 -7.93
C THR A 368 -2.03 3.57 -6.73
N ILE A 369 -2.64 4.35 -5.85
CA ILE A 369 -2.09 4.67 -4.54
C ILE A 369 -2.79 3.78 -3.52
N SER A 370 -2.01 2.93 -2.87
CA SER A 370 -2.49 2.04 -1.82
C SER A 370 -1.89 2.44 -0.48
N GLN A 371 -2.72 2.63 0.53
CA GLN A 371 -2.29 2.77 1.91
C GLN A 371 -2.79 1.56 2.71
N VAL A 372 -1.87 0.79 3.29
CA VAL A 372 -2.16 -0.33 4.18
C VAL A 372 -1.89 0.11 5.61
N ILE A 373 -2.93 0.09 6.43
CA ILE A 373 -2.91 0.52 7.83
C ILE A 373 -3.08 -0.73 8.69
N ARG A 374 -2.01 -1.12 9.38
CA ARG A 374 -2.05 -2.21 10.36
C ARG A 374 -2.39 -1.65 11.73
N THR A 375 -3.32 -2.28 12.43
CA THR A 375 -3.65 -1.95 13.82
C THR A 375 -2.62 -2.54 14.77
N VAL A 376 -2.23 -1.77 15.79
CA VAL A 376 -1.37 -2.24 16.88
C VAL A 376 -2.22 -2.30 18.16
N PRO A 377 -2.33 -3.47 18.81
CA PRO A 377 -3.00 -3.57 20.10
C PRO A 377 -2.38 -2.62 21.13
N THR A 378 -3.20 -1.95 21.95
CA THR A 378 -2.73 -0.95 22.93
C THR A 378 -1.66 -1.49 23.88
N ASP A 379 -1.78 -2.75 24.32
CA ASP A 379 -0.81 -3.41 25.19
C ASP A 379 0.53 -3.68 24.48
N GLN A 380 0.50 -3.93 23.18
CA GLN A 380 1.71 -4.06 22.36
C GLN A 380 2.34 -2.69 22.14
N ALA A 381 1.54 -1.67 21.83
CA ALA A 381 2.02 -0.31 21.62
C ALA A 381 2.72 0.27 22.87
N LEU A 382 2.12 0.10 24.06
CA LEU A 382 2.73 0.54 25.33
C LEU A 382 4.03 -0.22 25.66
N ARG A 383 4.15 -1.48 25.26
CA ARG A 383 5.39 -2.26 25.40
C ARG A 383 6.48 -1.74 24.46
N ASP A 384 6.13 -1.47 23.21
CA ASP A 384 7.05 -0.94 22.21
C ASP A 384 7.56 0.45 22.63
N ILE A 385 6.67 1.33 23.13
CA ILE A 385 7.04 2.65 23.68
C ILE A 385 7.99 2.51 24.87
N ARG A 386 7.69 1.64 25.83
CA ARG A 386 8.58 1.42 26.99
C ARG A 386 9.95 0.92 26.56
N SER A 387 10.00 -0.02 25.60
CA SER A 387 11.26 -0.51 25.05
C SER A 387 12.05 0.61 24.35
N ALA A 388 11.37 1.53 23.65
CA ALA A 388 12.01 2.68 23.02
C ALA A 388 12.57 3.65 24.07
N GLN A 389 11.80 3.99 25.10
CA GLN A 389 12.24 4.83 26.23
C GLN A 389 13.47 4.24 26.94
N GLU A 390 13.47 2.94 27.24
CA GLU A 390 14.62 2.24 27.85
C GLU A 390 15.88 2.30 26.96
N ALA A 391 15.71 2.19 25.64
CA ALA A 391 16.80 2.33 24.68
C ALA A 391 17.36 3.76 24.65
N HIS A 392 16.50 4.78 24.66
CA HIS A 392 16.90 6.19 24.73
C HIS A 392 17.64 6.50 26.04
N ASP A 393 17.13 6.02 27.18
CA ASP A 393 17.77 6.18 28.49
C ASP A 393 19.15 5.53 28.54
N THR A 394 19.26 4.31 28.00
CA THR A 394 20.54 3.60 27.89
C THR A 394 21.53 4.39 27.03
N ARG A 395 21.07 4.89 25.89
CA ARG A 395 21.89 5.71 24.97
C ARG A 395 22.32 7.02 25.63
N ARG A 396 21.43 7.69 26.37
CA ARG A 396 21.72 8.91 27.15
C ARG A 396 22.79 8.65 28.20
N ARG A 397 22.71 7.54 28.93
CA ARG A 397 23.74 7.13 29.91
C ARG A 397 25.10 6.87 29.26
N ILE A 398 25.13 6.21 28.11
CA ILE A 398 26.37 5.95 27.35
C ILE A 398 26.97 7.29 26.85
N ASN A 399 26.15 8.15 26.25
CA ASN A 399 26.59 9.45 25.75
C ASN A 399 27.11 10.35 26.86
N ALA A 400 26.46 10.37 28.03
CA ALA A 400 26.92 11.10 29.21
C ALA A 400 28.29 10.59 29.71
N ARG A 401 28.53 9.28 29.70
CA ARG A 401 29.86 8.71 30.04
C ARG A 401 30.95 9.09 29.04
N LEU A 402 30.57 9.39 27.80
CA LEU A 402 31.49 9.76 26.72
C LEU A 402 31.60 11.28 26.53
N ASP A 403 31.01 12.09 27.41
CA ASP A 403 30.87 13.55 27.29
C ASP A 403 30.35 13.99 25.90
N ARG A 404 29.44 13.20 25.33
CA ARG A 404 28.82 13.49 24.03
C ARG A 404 27.43 14.08 24.22
N PRO A 405 27.15 15.32 23.77
CA PRO A 405 25.82 15.87 23.84
C PRO A 405 24.87 15.12 22.91
N LEU A 406 23.59 15.04 23.30
CA LEU A 406 22.53 14.53 22.44
C LEU A 406 22.41 15.40 21.18
N THR A 407 22.31 14.75 20.03
CA THR A 407 22.05 15.46 18.76
C THR A 407 20.61 15.98 18.75
N ARG A 408 20.33 16.99 17.92
CA ARG A 408 18.94 17.49 17.74
C ARG A 408 17.99 16.40 17.26
N GLU A 409 18.51 15.48 16.45
CA GLU A 409 17.79 14.31 15.98
C GLU A 409 17.38 13.38 17.13
N GLN A 410 18.31 13.07 18.05
CA GLN A 410 18.01 12.23 19.21
C GLN A 410 16.99 12.86 20.15
N ARG A 411 17.03 14.19 20.32
CA ARG A 411 16.01 14.90 21.13
C ARG A 411 14.63 14.84 20.47
N ALA A 412 14.57 15.05 19.16
CA ALA A 412 13.31 14.95 18.42
C ALA A 412 12.72 13.52 18.48
N GLU A 413 13.56 12.48 18.41
CA GLU A 413 13.13 11.09 18.60
C GLU A 413 12.54 10.86 20.00
N GLU A 414 13.20 11.38 21.05
CA GLU A 414 12.70 11.29 22.43
C GLU A 414 11.36 12.04 22.61
N GLU A 415 11.21 13.23 22.00
CA GLU A 415 9.96 14.00 22.00
C GLU A 415 8.83 13.26 21.26
N GLU A 416 9.13 12.66 20.09
CA GLU A 416 8.16 11.88 19.29
C GLU A 416 7.65 10.64 20.07
N VAL A 417 8.51 9.95 20.83
CA VAL A 417 8.09 8.82 21.68
C VAL A 417 7.21 9.28 22.84
N ALA A 418 7.51 10.43 23.45
CA ALA A 418 6.70 10.99 24.53
C ALA A 418 5.30 11.42 24.04
N GLU A 419 5.23 12.11 22.89
CA GLU A 419 3.97 12.49 22.24
C GLU A 419 3.11 11.26 21.94
N ARG A 420 3.70 10.20 21.39
CA ARG A 420 3.00 8.94 21.13
C ARG A 420 2.47 8.27 22.41
N GLU A 421 3.19 8.36 23.52
CA GLU A 421 2.71 7.86 24.82
C GLU A 421 1.49 8.65 25.30
N GLU A 422 1.55 9.99 25.22
CA GLU A 422 0.44 10.88 25.58
C GLU A 422 -0.81 10.60 24.72
N GLU A 423 -0.65 10.40 23.41
CA GLU A 423 -1.75 10.07 22.50
C GLU A 423 -2.44 8.75 22.87
N ILE A 424 -1.66 7.70 23.18
CA ILE A 424 -2.22 6.41 23.57
C ILE A 424 -2.94 6.51 24.92
N ILE A 425 -2.38 7.26 25.88
CA ILE A 425 -3.02 7.52 27.17
C ILE A 425 -4.33 8.31 26.99
N ALA A 426 -4.36 9.24 26.03
CA ALA A 426 -5.56 9.99 25.66
C ALA A 426 -6.64 9.13 24.96
N GLY A 427 -6.34 7.86 24.67
CA GLY A 427 -7.27 6.89 24.07
C GLY A 427 -7.20 6.81 22.56
N HIS A 428 -6.16 7.40 21.92
CA HIS A 428 -5.92 7.19 20.50
C HIS A 428 -5.41 5.77 20.24
N GLY A 429 -5.80 5.21 19.09
CA GLY A 429 -5.33 3.91 18.64
C GLY A 429 -3.99 4.04 17.91
N ASP A 430 -3.07 3.13 18.19
CA ASP A 430 -1.78 3.07 17.50
C ASP A 430 -1.90 2.27 16.19
N VAL A 431 -1.40 2.84 15.10
CA VAL A 431 -1.47 2.26 13.76
C VAL A 431 -0.15 2.37 13.03
N ARG A 432 0.14 1.40 12.16
CA ARG A 432 1.34 1.38 11.30
C ARG A 432 0.90 1.49 9.85
N PRO A 433 1.02 2.69 9.23
CA PRO A 433 0.75 2.85 7.83
C PRO A 433 1.97 2.45 6.97
N ALA A 434 1.72 1.77 5.86
CA ALA A 434 2.61 1.72 4.70
C ALA A 434 1.85 2.21 3.49
N ALA A 435 2.53 2.90 2.58
CA ALA A 435 1.95 3.33 1.33
C ALA A 435 2.79 2.84 0.14
N TYR A 436 2.09 2.49 -0.92
CA TYR A 436 2.62 2.00 -2.17
C TYR A 436 2.00 2.78 -3.31
N VAL A 437 2.78 3.07 -4.35
CA VAL A 437 2.28 3.64 -5.60
C VAL A 437 2.65 2.71 -6.74
N THR A 438 1.66 2.21 -7.46
CA THR A 438 1.88 1.38 -8.64
C THR A 438 1.48 2.15 -9.87
N ILE A 439 2.41 2.34 -10.81
CA ILE A 439 2.12 2.90 -12.14
C ILE A 439 2.04 1.78 -13.17
N THR A 440 1.24 1.99 -14.21
CA THR A 440 0.97 1.02 -15.25
C THR A 440 1.01 1.70 -16.62
N ALA A 441 1.70 1.09 -17.57
CA ALA A 441 1.80 1.58 -18.95
C ALA A 441 1.77 0.42 -19.96
N ASP A 442 1.51 0.72 -21.24
CA ASP A 442 1.42 -0.28 -22.30
C ASP A 442 2.81 -0.63 -22.87
N THR A 443 3.79 0.27 -22.70
CA THR A 443 5.18 0.09 -23.14
C THR A 443 6.19 0.50 -22.06
N LEU A 444 7.44 0.02 -22.17
CA LEU A 444 8.52 0.40 -21.24
C LEU A 444 8.94 1.87 -21.38
N ASP A 445 8.84 2.44 -22.57
CA ASP A 445 9.14 3.84 -22.82
C ASP A 445 8.10 4.75 -22.15
N GLU A 446 6.82 4.40 -22.28
CA GLU A 446 5.73 5.07 -21.54
C GLU A 446 5.88 4.92 -20.03
N LEU A 447 6.22 3.73 -19.55
CA LEU A 447 6.46 3.47 -18.13
C LEU A 447 7.55 4.39 -17.58
N SER A 448 8.60 4.62 -18.36
CA SER A 448 9.70 5.52 -18.01
C SER A 448 9.24 6.98 -17.94
N ARG A 449 8.36 7.42 -18.84
CA ARG A 449 7.74 8.76 -18.78
C ARG A 449 6.83 8.92 -17.56
N CYS A 450 5.94 7.96 -17.33
CA CYS A 450 5.03 7.94 -16.18
C CYS A 450 5.81 7.98 -14.86
N ARG A 451 6.95 7.28 -14.80
CA ARG A 451 7.85 7.33 -13.64
C ARG A 451 8.42 8.73 -13.39
N GLN A 452 8.86 9.44 -14.43
CA GLN A 452 9.41 10.79 -14.28
C GLN A 452 8.35 11.78 -13.78
N GLU A 453 7.13 11.68 -14.31
CA GLU A 453 5.99 12.47 -13.84
C GLU A 453 5.63 12.15 -12.39
N LEU A 454 5.60 10.86 -12.03
CA LEU A 454 5.37 10.41 -10.65
C LEU A 454 6.44 10.94 -9.68
N GLU A 455 7.73 10.82 -10.02
CA GLU A 455 8.83 11.30 -9.18
C GLU A 455 8.75 12.84 -8.99
N SER A 456 8.32 13.57 -10.02
CA SER A 456 8.08 15.01 -9.93
C SER A 456 6.89 15.35 -9.03
N ALA A 457 5.79 14.61 -9.13
CA ALA A 457 4.63 14.75 -8.25
C ALA A 457 4.95 14.40 -6.79
N ALA A 458 5.77 13.38 -6.56
CA ALA A 458 6.24 12.99 -5.23
C ALA A 458 7.05 14.12 -4.57
N ALA A 459 7.93 14.77 -5.34
CA ALA A 459 8.68 15.92 -4.87
C ALA A 459 7.74 17.09 -4.47
N GLY A 460 6.68 17.33 -5.26
CA GLY A 460 5.65 18.34 -4.95
C GLY A 460 4.83 18.00 -3.70
N ALA A 461 4.61 16.72 -3.41
CA ALA A 461 3.96 16.23 -2.20
C ALA A 461 4.93 16.11 -1.00
N PHE A 462 6.23 16.41 -1.17
CA PHE A 462 7.29 16.22 -0.18
C PHE A 462 7.45 14.77 0.31
N VAL A 463 7.11 13.81 -0.55
CA VAL A 463 7.19 12.37 -0.27
C VAL A 463 8.40 11.77 -0.98
N GLU A 464 9.17 10.94 -0.28
CA GLU A 464 10.26 10.18 -0.89
C GLU A 464 9.73 8.84 -1.40
N LEU A 465 9.58 8.68 -2.72
CA LEU A 465 9.27 7.40 -3.33
C LEU A 465 10.55 6.61 -3.61
N ARG A 466 10.48 5.29 -3.38
CA ARG A 466 11.57 4.38 -3.73
C ARG A 466 11.04 3.18 -4.49
N LEU A 467 11.66 2.89 -5.63
CA LEU A 467 11.32 1.72 -6.42
C LEU A 467 11.64 0.43 -5.65
N MET A 468 10.69 -0.50 -5.62
CA MET A 468 10.85 -1.81 -4.98
C MET A 468 11.65 -2.78 -5.87
N ALA A 469 12.88 -2.42 -6.22
CA ALA A 469 13.71 -3.20 -7.15
C ALA A 469 14.00 -4.62 -6.60
N GLY A 470 13.86 -5.63 -7.45
CA GLY A 470 13.99 -7.06 -7.09
C GLY A 470 12.82 -7.63 -6.29
N GLN A 471 11.78 -6.82 -6.03
CA GLN A 471 10.62 -7.16 -5.22
C GLN A 471 9.32 -6.62 -5.85
N GLN A 472 9.28 -6.53 -7.18
CA GLN A 472 8.14 -5.96 -7.90
C GLN A 472 6.88 -6.81 -7.75
N TRP A 473 6.99 -8.13 -7.70
CA TRP A 473 5.85 -9.01 -7.48
C TRP A 473 5.16 -8.80 -6.12
N PRO A 474 5.85 -8.95 -4.96
CA PRO A 474 5.22 -8.69 -3.67
C PRO A 474 4.78 -7.23 -3.50
N ALA A 475 5.49 -6.27 -4.11
CA ALA A 475 5.09 -4.86 -4.10
C ALA A 475 3.79 -4.64 -4.89
N PHE A 476 3.64 -5.24 -6.07
CA PHE A 476 2.43 -5.18 -6.88
C PHE A 476 1.22 -5.78 -6.15
N ILE A 477 1.41 -6.91 -5.43
CA ILE A 477 0.35 -7.50 -4.60
C ILE A 477 -0.14 -6.52 -3.53
N ALA A 478 0.78 -5.80 -2.88
CA ALA A 478 0.45 -4.84 -1.84
C ALA A 478 -0.10 -3.52 -2.39
N GLY A 479 0.36 -3.12 -3.57
CA GLY A 479 0.11 -1.80 -4.15
C GLY A 479 -1.00 -1.73 -5.19
N ALA A 480 -1.40 -2.83 -5.82
CA ALA A 480 -2.33 -2.82 -6.96
C ALA A 480 -3.50 -3.81 -6.84
N LEU A 481 -3.44 -4.80 -5.94
CA LEU A 481 -4.51 -5.79 -5.77
C LEU A 481 -5.37 -5.44 -4.53
N PRO A 482 -6.72 -5.59 -4.61
CA PRO A 482 -7.65 -5.34 -3.50
C PRO A 482 -7.67 -6.45 -2.46
N LEU A 483 -6.50 -6.82 -1.95
CA LEU A 483 -6.31 -7.91 -0.99
C LEU A 483 -5.91 -7.41 0.40
N GLY A 484 -5.61 -6.12 0.54
CA GLY A 484 -5.07 -5.55 1.78
C GLY A 484 -3.81 -6.24 2.28
N ARG A 485 -2.99 -6.73 1.35
CA ARG A 485 -1.68 -7.31 1.63
C ARG A 485 -0.65 -6.20 1.74
N GLY A 486 0.37 -6.41 2.56
CA GLY A 486 1.36 -5.39 2.95
C GLY A 486 1.53 -5.42 4.47
N LEU A 487 2.72 -5.05 4.96
CA LEU A 487 3.06 -5.06 6.40
C LEU A 487 2.59 -6.33 7.15
N LYS A 488 3.40 -7.40 7.09
CA LYS A 488 3.19 -8.58 7.95
C LYS A 488 3.72 -8.34 9.36
#